data_AF-A0A969ENS7-F1
#
_entry.id   AF-A0A969ENS7-F1
#
_cell.length_a   1.000
_cell.length_b   1.000
_cell.length_c   1.000
_cell.angle_alpha   90.00
_cell.angle_beta   90.00
_cell.angle_gamma   90.00
#
_symmetry.space_group_name_H-M   'P 1'
#
loop_
_entity.id
_entity.type
_entity.pdbx_description
1 polymer ?
#
loop_
_entity_poly.entity_id
_entity_poly.type
_entity_poly.pdbx_seq_one_letter_code
_entity_poly.pdbx_strand_id
1 'polypeptide(L)'
;MKRLKLEPEEIADVLRRCGFQDDTWEQELNSETLERFWRVLLDEETASVILRRAGEARHLLTDYLAQEGFEPGHSAFVDTGWSLRSQAAVRKALGREDDTALWGYYLGVFRWRLPIKQAGRYRALFVENLDDDRRAESFLSRFFPPITRLYSNMSSPCATIRQ
;
A
#
# COMPACT_ATOMS: atom_id res chain seq x y z
N MET A 1 -21.51 0.12 4.70
CA MET A 1 -21.27 1.58 4.70
C MET A 1 -20.04 2.00 5.52
N LYS A 2 -19.77 1.40 6.70
CA LYS A 2 -18.58 1.66 7.54
C LYS A 2 -17.23 1.78 6.81
N ARG A 3 -16.96 0.95 5.79
CA ARG A 3 -15.71 1.01 4.99
C ARG A 3 -15.52 2.32 4.23
N LEU A 4 -16.61 2.99 3.86
CA LEU A 4 -16.59 4.29 3.18
C LEU A 4 -16.55 5.44 4.18
N LYS A 5 -16.57 5.15 5.50
CA LYS A 5 -16.90 6.11 6.55
C LYS A 5 -18.12 6.90 6.10
N LEU A 6 -19.28 6.26 6.02
CA LEU A 6 -20.55 6.89 5.71
C LEU A 6 -21.54 6.42 6.76
N GLU A 7 -22.18 7.37 7.44
CA GLU A 7 -23.31 7.05 8.31
C GLU A 7 -24.58 7.02 7.44
N PRO A 8 -25.42 5.98 7.55
CA PRO A 8 -26.63 5.85 6.74
C PRO A 8 -27.55 7.07 6.78
N GLU A 9 -27.60 7.76 7.92
CA GLU A 9 -28.41 8.95 8.16
C GLU A 9 -28.02 10.12 7.23
N GLU A 10 -26.76 10.18 6.80
CA GLU A 10 -26.27 11.23 5.90
C GLU A 10 -26.75 11.08 4.46
N ILE A 11 -27.19 9.88 4.09
CA ILE A 11 -27.70 9.54 2.76
C ILE A 11 -29.08 8.86 2.85
N ALA A 12 -29.81 9.10 3.94
CA ALA A 12 -31.08 8.45 4.26
C ALA A 12 -32.10 8.64 3.12
N ASP A 13 -32.17 9.84 2.57
CA ASP A 13 -33.08 10.15 1.47
C ASP A 13 -32.72 9.37 0.21
N VAL A 14 -31.43 9.24 -0.12
CA VAL A 14 -30.95 8.43 -1.25
C VAL A 14 -31.25 6.94 -1.03
N LEU A 15 -31.01 6.44 0.18
CA LEU A 15 -31.29 5.06 0.56
C LEU A 15 -32.77 4.74 0.38
N ARG A 16 -33.67 5.60 0.88
CA ARG A 16 -35.12 5.45 0.72
C ARG A 16 -35.55 5.52 -0.74
N ARG A 17 -35.02 6.47 -1.53
CA ARG A 17 -35.26 6.55 -3.00
C ARG A 17 -34.85 5.27 -3.72
N CYS A 18 -33.79 4.59 -3.27
CA CYS A 18 -33.33 3.33 -3.84
C CYS A 18 -34.02 2.09 -3.26
N GLY A 19 -35.02 2.26 -2.40
CA GLY A 19 -35.83 1.17 -1.85
C GLY A 19 -35.20 0.47 -0.64
N PHE A 20 -34.33 1.15 0.10
CA PHE A 20 -33.85 0.71 1.42
C PHE A 20 -34.68 1.39 2.51
N GLN A 21 -35.36 0.60 3.33
CA GLN A 21 -36.05 1.08 4.52
C GLN A 21 -35.06 1.16 5.68
N ASP A 22 -35.34 2.03 6.66
CA ASP A 22 -34.43 2.30 7.77
C ASP A 22 -34.09 1.03 8.58
N ASP A 23 -35.03 0.08 8.70
CA ASP A 23 -34.85 -1.22 9.36
C ASP A 23 -34.02 -2.24 8.56
N THR A 24 -33.73 -1.97 7.29
CA THR A 24 -32.95 -2.86 6.42
C THR A 24 -31.50 -2.40 6.22
N TRP A 25 -31.08 -1.29 6.82
CA TRP A 25 -29.73 -0.72 6.59
C TRP A 25 -28.60 -1.60 7.14
N GLU A 26 -28.86 -2.35 8.21
CA GLU A 26 -27.88 -3.26 8.82
C GLU A 26 -27.96 -4.71 8.30
N GLN A 27 -28.92 -5.00 7.43
CA GLN A 27 -29.11 -6.35 6.89
C GLN A 27 -28.05 -6.69 5.84
N GLU A 28 -27.71 -7.98 5.73
CA GLU A 28 -26.80 -8.44 4.68
C GLU A 28 -27.41 -8.25 3.30
N LEU A 29 -26.59 -7.75 2.36
CA LEU A 29 -27.02 -7.56 0.98
C LEU A 29 -27.07 -8.91 0.25
N ASN A 30 -28.25 -9.27 -0.25
CA ASN A 30 -28.41 -10.28 -1.29
C ASN A 30 -28.13 -9.69 -2.70
N SER A 31 -28.07 -10.54 -3.73
CA SER A 31 -27.76 -10.13 -5.10
C SER A 31 -28.67 -9.01 -5.64
N GLU A 32 -29.96 -9.05 -5.33
CA GLU A 32 -30.93 -8.03 -5.80
C GLU A 32 -30.74 -6.70 -5.05
N THR A 33 -30.58 -6.75 -3.73
CA THR A 33 -30.28 -5.55 -2.92
C THR A 33 -28.91 -4.96 -3.22
N LEU A 34 -27.95 -5.78 -3.67
CA LEU A 34 -26.63 -5.32 -4.08
C LEU A 34 -26.70 -4.43 -5.33
N GLU A 35 -27.54 -4.78 -6.31
CA GLU A 35 -27.76 -3.94 -7.50
C GLU A 35 -28.37 -2.57 -7.12
N ARG A 36 -29.33 -2.57 -6.20
CA ARG A 36 -29.90 -1.32 -5.66
C ARG A 36 -28.86 -0.51 -4.90
N PHE A 37 -28.00 -1.18 -4.13
CA PHE A 37 -26.93 -0.52 -3.38
C PHE A 37 -25.91 0.14 -4.32
N TRP A 38 -25.60 -0.45 -5.47
CA TRP A 38 -24.77 0.21 -6.47
C TRP A 38 -25.39 1.51 -6.99
N ARG A 39 -26.72 1.59 -7.15
CA ARG A 39 -27.39 2.84 -7.53
C ARG A 39 -27.24 3.91 -6.44
N VAL A 40 -27.30 3.53 -5.16
CA VAL A 40 -27.02 4.45 -4.04
C VAL A 40 -25.62 5.02 -4.13
N LEU A 41 -24.61 4.17 -4.41
CA LEU A 41 -23.22 4.63 -4.52
C LEU A 41 -22.94 5.51 -5.74
N LEU A 42 -23.72 5.34 -6.81
CA LEU A 42 -23.60 6.10 -8.06
C LEU A 42 -24.51 7.33 -8.12
N ASP A 43 -25.42 7.49 -7.16
CA ASP A 43 -26.22 8.70 -6.99
C ASP A 43 -25.29 9.88 -6.71
N GLU A 44 -25.56 11.02 -7.36
CA GLU A 44 -24.70 12.20 -7.33
C GLU A 44 -24.50 12.75 -5.91
N GLU A 45 -25.55 12.70 -5.09
CA GLU A 45 -25.53 13.18 -3.71
C GLU A 45 -24.60 12.30 -2.87
N THR A 46 -24.79 10.99 -2.91
CA THR A 46 -23.90 10.03 -2.21
C THR A 46 -22.46 10.12 -2.72
N ALA A 47 -22.27 10.18 -4.04
CA ALA A 47 -20.95 10.27 -4.65
C ALA A 47 -20.22 11.54 -4.20
N SER A 48 -20.92 12.67 -4.11
CA SER A 48 -20.35 13.93 -3.62
C SER A 48 -19.84 13.81 -2.18
N VAL A 49 -20.59 13.15 -1.30
CA VAL A 49 -20.20 12.92 0.10
C VAL A 49 -18.98 12.00 0.17
N ILE A 50 -18.97 10.91 -0.61
CA ILE A 50 -17.82 9.98 -0.68
C ILE A 50 -16.56 10.71 -1.15
N LEU A 51 -16.67 11.48 -2.23
CA LEU A 51 -15.54 12.21 -2.81
C LEU A 51 -15.00 13.27 -1.84
N ARG A 52 -15.89 14.01 -1.15
CA ARG A 52 -15.50 14.96 -0.11
C ARG A 52 -14.72 14.26 1.00
N ARG A 53 -15.24 13.18 1.57
CA ARG A 53 -14.55 12.41 2.64
C ARG A 53 -13.24 11.79 2.17
N ALA A 54 -13.18 11.31 0.94
CA ALA A 54 -11.94 10.82 0.34
C ALA A 54 -10.91 11.94 0.17
N GLY A 55 -11.35 13.17 -0.14
CA GLY A 55 -10.52 14.37 -0.17
C GLY A 55 -9.96 14.71 1.21
N GLU A 56 -10.82 14.75 2.23
CA GLU A 56 -10.42 15.00 3.63
C GLU A 56 -9.40 13.96 4.14
N ALA A 57 -9.65 12.68 3.88
CA ALA A 57 -8.73 11.60 4.24
C ALA A 57 -7.38 11.71 3.52
N ARG A 58 -7.39 12.14 2.25
CA ARG A 58 -6.18 12.37 1.46
C ARG A 58 -5.37 13.55 2.01
N HIS A 59 -6.04 14.65 2.37
CA HIS A 59 -5.40 15.79 3.02
C HIS A 59 -4.73 15.37 4.32
N LEU A 60 -5.46 14.70 5.21
CA LEU A 60 -4.93 14.22 6.48
C LEU A 60 -3.69 13.32 6.30
N LEU A 61 -3.73 12.38 5.34
CA LEU A 61 -2.58 11.52 5.04
C LEU A 61 -1.39 12.33 4.52
N THR A 62 -1.63 13.32 3.67
CA THR A 62 -0.57 14.15 3.08
C THR A 62 0.10 15.00 4.16
N ASP A 63 -0.69 15.61 5.05
CA ASP A 63 -0.19 16.42 6.16
C ASP A 63 0.61 15.56 7.15
N TYR A 64 0.10 14.37 7.46
CA TYR A 64 0.82 13.39 8.29
C TYR A 64 2.16 12.99 7.67
N LEU A 65 2.16 12.64 6.38
CA LEU A 65 3.40 12.28 5.69
C LEU A 65 4.41 13.43 5.71
N ALA A 66 3.97 14.66 5.44
CA ALA A 66 4.83 15.84 5.52
C ALA A 66 5.39 16.06 6.93
N GLN A 67 4.58 15.87 7.98
CA GLN A 67 5.01 15.94 9.38
C GLN A 67 6.11 14.91 9.69
N GLU A 68 5.99 13.70 9.18
CA GLU A 68 6.98 12.63 9.35
C GLU A 68 8.22 12.79 8.43
N GLY A 69 8.34 13.94 7.75
CA GLY A 69 9.48 14.24 6.87
C GLY A 69 9.44 13.51 5.54
N PHE A 70 8.26 13.07 5.09
CA PHE A 70 8.10 12.51 3.76
C PHE A 70 8.26 13.62 2.71
N GLU A 71 9.40 13.62 2.05
CA GLU A 71 9.72 14.50 0.94
C GLU A 71 9.68 13.71 -0.37
N PRO A 72 8.76 14.05 -1.28
CA PRO A 72 8.68 13.38 -2.56
C PRO A 72 10.00 13.44 -3.34
N GLY A 73 10.47 12.28 -3.80
CA GLY A 73 11.76 12.13 -4.49
C GLY A 73 12.97 11.94 -3.58
N HIS A 74 12.84 12.18 -2.28
CA HIS A 74 13.88 11.93 -1.26
C HIS A 74 13.47 10.85 -0.25
N SER A 75 12.20 10.48 -0.22
CA SER A 75 11.68 9.43 0.65
C SER A 75 11.47 8.10 -0.09
N ALA A 76 11.58 7.02 0.68
CA ALA A 76 11.27 5.67 0.22
C ALA A 76 10.36 4.96 1.23
N PHE A 77 9.51 4.08 0.71
CA PHE A 77 8.74 3.15 1.54
C PHE A 77 9.63 2.02 1.98
N VAL A 78 9.59 1.69 3.28
CA VAL A 78 10.17 0.45 3.80
C VAL A 78 9.04 -0.32 4.46
N ASP A 79 8.75 -1.51 3.95
CA ASP A 79 7.60 -2.29 4.41
C ASP A 79 7.91 -3.79 4.33
N THR A 80 7.35 -4.56 5.26
CA THR A 80 7.39 -6.02 5.25
C THR A 80 6.23 -6.63 4.45
N GLY A 81 5.30 -5.80 3.96
CA GLY A 81 4.16 -6.20 3.16
C GLY A 81 4.54 -6.68 1.76
N TRP A 82 3.90 -7.76 1.31
CA TRP A 82 4.38 -8.51 0.15
C TRP A 82 3.67 -8.18 -1.18
N SER A 83 2.65 -7.33 -1.17
CA SER A 83 1.78 -7.10 -2.36
C SER A 83 1.94 -5.74 -3.03
N LEU A 84 2.77 -4.85 -2.46
CA LEU A 84 2.98 -3.46 -2.91
C LEU A 84 1.73 -2.54 -2.83
N ARG A 85 0.65 -3.00 -2.18
CA ARG A 85 -0.60 -2.22 -2.05
C ARG A 85 -0.44 -0.95 -1.22
N SER A 86 0.38 -0.97 -0.16
CA SER A 86 0.66 0.21 0.66
C SER A 86 1.29 1.33 -0.17
N GLN A 87 2.35 1.00 -0.93
CA GLN A 87 3.03 1.95 -1.81
C GLN A 87 2.09 2.48 -2.89
N ALA A 88 1.31 1.61 -3.55
CA ALA A 88 0.33 2.02 -4.55
C ALA A 88 -0.73 2.98 -3.97
N ALA A 89 -1.25 2.69 -2.77
CA ALA A 89 -2.23 3.53 -2.10
C ALA A 89 -1.68 4.92 -1.79
N VAL A 90 -0.43 5.01 -1.31
CA VAL A 90 0.21 6.28 -1.02
C VAL A 90 0.53 7.07 -2.30
N ARG A 91 1.05 6.42 -3.35
CA ARG A 91 1.25 7.07 -4.66
C ARG A 91 -0.04 7.69 -5.18
N LYS A 92 -1.14 6.94 -5.09
CA LYS A 92 -2.47 7.41 -5.49
C LYS A 92 -2.95 8.58 -4.64
N ALA A 93 -2.80 8.48 -3.31
CA ALA A 93 -3.20 9.56 -2.41
C ALA A 93 -2.42 10.86 -2.69
N LEU A 94 -1.13 10.76 -2.98
CA LEU A 94 -0.29 11.91 -3.31
C LEU A 94 -0.52 12.46 -4.74
N GLY A 95 -1.43 11.88 -5.53
CA GLY A 95 -1.66 12.31 -6.92
C GLY A 95 -0.45 12.06 -7.83
N ARG A 96 0.36 11.06 -7.51
CA ARG A 96 1.69 10.80 -8.08
C ARG A 96 1.77 9.47 -8.82
N GLU A 97 0.70 9.15 -9.54
CA GLU A 97 0.58 7.87 -10.27
C GLU A 97 1.63 7.73 -11.37
N ASP A 98 2.09 8.85 -11.94
CA ASP A 98 3.16 8.91 -12.94
C ASP A 98 4.56 9.13 -12.32
N ASP A 99 4.63 9.42 -11.02
CA ASP A 99 5.89 9.70 -10.36
C ASP A 99 6.66 8.40 -10.11
N THR A 100 7.83 8.29 -10.74
CA THR A 100 8.74 7.15 -10.59
C THR A 100 9.79 7.36 -9.49
N ALA A 101 9.77 8.52 -8.83
CA ALA A 101 10.75 8.89 -7.82
C ALA A 101 10.47 8.25 -6.45
N LEU A 102 9.25 7.78 -6.18
CA LEU A 102 8.96 7.04 -4.96
C LEU A 102 9.42 5.59 -5.06
N TRP A 103 10.48 5.26 -4.32
CA TRP A 103 11.01 3.91 -4.19
C TRP A 103 10.37 3.16 -3.03
N GLY A 104 10.23 1.85 -3.16
CA GLY A 104 9.93 0.93 -2.07
C GLY A 104 11.09 -0.04 -1.80
N TYR A 105 11.30 -0.42 -0.55
CA TYR A 105 12.26 -1.41 -0.11
C TYR A 105 11.53 -2.42 0.76
N TYR A 106 11.58 -3.68 0.34
CA TYR A 106 10.77 -4.74 0.92
C TYR A 106 11.63 -5.91 1.39
N LEU A 107 11.21 -6.54 2.49
CA LEU A 107 11.78 -7.82 2.86
C LEU A 107 11.44 -8.88 1.82
N GLY A 108 10.22 -8.87 1.29
CA GLY A 108 9.94 -9.59 0.07
C GLY A 108 8.60 -9.25 -0.55
N VAL A 109 8.36 -9.84 -1.73
CA VAL A 109 7.15 -9.61 -2.51
C VAL A 109 6.61 -10.90 -3.11
N PHE A 110 5.28 -11.03 -3.13
CA PHE A 110 4.55 -12.15 -3.72
C PHE A 110 4.56 -12.10 -5.25
N ARG A 111 4.26 -13.24 -5.87
CA ARG A 111 4.10 -13.33 -7.34
C ARG A 111 2.91 -12.49 -7.84
N TRP A 112 1.82 -12.44 -7.08
CA TRP A 112 0.58 -11.69 -7.40
C TRP A 112 0.57 -10.26 -6.87
N ARG A 113 1.76 -9.66 -6.72
CA ARG A 113 1.92 -8.24 -6.36
C ARG A 113 1.36 -7.31 -7.44
N LEU A 114 1.11 -6.06 -7.06
CA LEU A 114 0.74 -5.04 -8.04
C LEU A 114 1.85 -4.81 -9.08
N PRO A 115 1.52 -4.60 -10.37
CA PRO A 115 2.51 -4.25 -11.38
C PRO A 115 3.24 -2.94 -11.06
N ILE A 116 4.51 -2.83 -11.45
CA ILE A 116 5.34 -1.62 -11.22
C ILE A 116 4.66 -0.34 -11.73
N LYS A 117 3.89 -0.39 -12.82
CA LYS A 117 3.14 0.78 -13.32
C LYS A 117 2.17 1.34 -12.26
N GLN A 118 1.54 0.46 -11.49
CA GLN A 118 0.58 0.84 -10.44
C GLN A 118 1.28 1.08 -9.10
N ALA A 119 2.22 0.20 -8.74
CA ALA A 119 2.89 0.23 -7.44
C ALA A 119 4.02 1.24 -7.33
N GLY A 120 4.70 1.56 -8.44
CA GLY A 120 5.95 2.29 -8.45
C GLY A 120 7.16 1.35 -8.41
N ARG A 121 8.36 1.95 -8.41
CA ARG A 121 9.62 1.19 -8.37
C ARG A 121 9.84 0.65 -6.96
N TYR A 122 10.39 -0.56 -6.87
CA TYR A 122 10.73 -1.15 -5.58
C TYR A 122 11.96 -2.06 -5.71
N ARG A 123 12.56 -2.36 -4.56
CA ARG A 123 13.57 -3.41 -4.36
C ARG A 123 13.07 -4.37 -3.30
N ALA A 124 13.41 -5.64 -3.43
CA ALA A 124 13.02 -6.67 -2.47
C ALA A 124 14.19 -7.60 -2.20
N LEU A 125 14.27 -8.11 -0.97
CA LEU A 125 15.24 -9.15 -0.62
C LEU A 125 14.80 -10.52 -1.13
N PHE A 126 13.52 -10.87 -0.95
CA PHE A 126 12.92 -12.10 -1.44
C PHE A 126 11.83 -11.81 -2.48
N VAL A 127 11.86 -12.50 -3.62
CA VAL A 127 10.79 -12.42 -4.64
C VAL A 127 10.26 -13.83 -4.84
N GLU A 128 8.96 -14.02 -4.64
CA GLU A 128 8.29 -15.27 -4.95
C GLU A 128 8.19 -15.42 -6.47
N ASN A 129 8.95 -16.36 -7.03
CA ASN A 129 9.09 -16.58 -8.48
C ASN A 129 7.76 -17.00 -9.15
N LEU A 130 7.57 -16.51 -10.39
CA LEU A 130 7.61 -17.37 -11.58
C LEU A 130 8.55 -16.66 -12.57
N ASP A 131 9.36 -17.42 -13.31
CA ASP A 131 10.41 -16.93 -14.20
C ASP A 131 10.09 -15.58 -14.89
N ASP A 132 11.03 -14.64 -14.84
CA ASP A 132 11.02 -13.32 -15.51
C ASP A 132 10.61 -12.10 -14.65
N ASP A 133 11.59 -11.51 -13.99
CA ASP A 133 11.68 -10.06 -13.80
C ASP A 133 13.17 -9.71 -13.58
N ARG A 134 13.95 -9.65 -14.68
CA ARG A 134 15.39 -9.27 -14.67
C ARG A 134 15.67 -7.83 -14.18
N ARG A 135 14.75 -7.20 -13.46
CA ARG A 135 14.85 -5.82 -12.94
C ARG A 135 14.52 -5.67 -11.46
N ALA A 136 14.17 -6.74 -10.75
CA ALA A 136 14.32 -6.74 -9.30
C ALA A 136 15.82 -6.89 -8.98
N GLU A 137 16.56 -5.78 -8.91
CA GLU A 137 17.94 -5.82 -8.43
C GLU A 137 17.94 -6.42 -7.02
N SER A 138 18.50 -7.63 -6.88
CA SER A 138 18.80 -8.24 -5.59
C SER A 138 19.57 -7.23 -4.75
N PHE A 139 18.94 -6.78 -3.66
CA PHE A 139 19.49 -5.79 -2.73
C PHE A 139 20.84 -6.25 -2.15
N LEU A 140 21.07 -7.56 -2.06
CA LEU A 140 22.26 -8.13 -1.43
C LEU A 140 23.52 -7.98 -2.26
N SER A 141 23.47 -8.14 -3.59
CA SER A 141 24.70 -8.18 -4.40
C SER A 141 25.45 -6.85 -4.45
N ARG A 142 24.76 -5.74 -4.13
CA ARG A 142 25.31 -4.38 -4.20
C ARG A 142 25.71 -3.79 -2.85
N PHE A 143 25.13 -4.26 -1.74
CA PHE A 143 25.37 -3.72 -0.39
C PHE A 143 26.10 -4.69 0.55
N PHE A 144 26.04 -6.00 0.31
CA PHE A 144 26.74 -6.99 1.10
C PHE A 144 27.57 -7.87 0.16
N PRO A 145 28.89 -7.63 -0.02
CA PRO A 145 29.74 -8.62 -0.64
C PRO A 145 29.57 -9.95 0.12
N PRO A 146 29.64 -11.10 -0.57
CA PRO A 146 29.33 -12.38 0.04
C PRO A 146 30.15 -12.57 1.32
N ILE A 147 29.47 -12.96 2.40
CA ILE A 147 30.04 -13.14 3.75
C ILE A 147 31.21 -14.15 3.77
N THR A 148 31.47 -14.86 2.67
CA THR A 148 32.64 -15.70 2.47
C THR A 148 33.99 -14.98 2.55
N ARG A 149 34.05 -13.64 2.63
CA ARG A 149 35.31 -12.91 2.90
C ARG A 149 35.58 -12.51 4.35
N LEU A 150 34.67 -12.77 5.31
CA LEU A 150 34.90 -12.42 6.71
C LEU A 150 35.48 -13.57 7.56
N TYR A 151 35.55 -14.79 7.03
CA TYR A 151 36.12 -15.95 7.75
C TYR A 151 37.47 -16.44 7.21
N SER A 152 38.15 -15.68 6.35
CA SER A 152 39.49 -16.06 5.84
C SER A 152 40.66 -15.58 6.70
N ASN A 153 40.43 -14.67 7.66
CA ASN A 153 41.51 -14.03 8.45
C ASN A 153 41.49 -14.37 9.95
N MET A 154 40.75 -15.39 10.38
CA MET A 154 40.76 -15.86 11.79
C MET A 154 41.50 -17.19 12.00
N SER A 155 42.48 -17.48 11.14
CA SER A 155 43.45 -18.56 11.38
C SER A 155 44.85 -17.96 11.50
N SER A 156 45.19 -17.45 12.68
CA SER A 156 46.58 -17.35 13.10
C SER A 156 46.70 -17.77 14.57
N PRO A 157 47.64 -18.66 14.91
CA PRO A 157 47.66 -19.39 16.17
C PRO A 157 48.13 -18.55 17.36
N CYS A 158 47.42 -18.75 18.47
CA CYS A 158 47.78 -18.59 19.88
C CYS A 158 49.22 -18.14 20.17
N ALA A 159 49.39 -16.90 20.64
CA ALA A 159 50.62 -16.45 21.28
C ALA A 159 50.60 -16.85 22.77
N THR A 160 51.54 -17.73 23.13
CA THR A 160 51.85 -18.19 24.48
C THR A 160 52.19 -17.02 25.42
N ILE A 161 51.48 -16.92 26.54
CA ILE A 161 51.82 -16.06 27.68
C ILE A 161 52.97 -16.71 28.45
N ARG A 162 54.13 -16.03 28.55
CA ARG A 162 55.20 -16.38 29.49
C ARG A 162 54.90 -15.71 30.84
N GLN A 163 54.97 -16.51 31.91
CA GLN A 163 55.12 -16.05 33.29
C GLN A 163 56.56 -15.57 33.53
#